data_AF-A0A0H3F8D0-F1
#
_entry.id   AF-A0A0H3F8D0-F1
#
_cell.length_a   1.000
_cell.length_b   1.000
_cell.length_c   1.000
_cell.angle_alpha   90.00
_cell.angle_beta   90.00
_cell.angle_gamma   90.00
#
_symmetry.space_group_name_H-M   'P 1'
#
loop_
_entity.id
_entity.type
_entity.pdbx_description
1 polymer ?
#
loop_
_entity_poly.entity_id
_entity_poly.type
_entity_poly.pdbx_seq_one_letter_code
_entity_poly.pdbx_strand_id
1 'polypeptide(L)'
;MEYFSDKEKGPVQRNNNEITDKVWGGFVSYINVLVGKGYFGKFFPEECPDGQGCIGTEVGDFKAALQAEIPNLDWPLITEMEDDSSSLSWSVDKVPFVPNYLEVLDLLQFCFKYVALPIEGSYHSYFNHYHISDFDIESGREEFLKKINTIFSRNGLAYELLPTGEVIRLLSPELVKMMSGIKAPEEVELRSILARSKAKIINYDVSIRYDAVKELWDFWERLKSIYNPSNKKDSVMQLLNLAAENPEFRMILEVEAKALTEIGNSYFIRHAEMKQVKIKESDHIEYLFQRMFSMINLLLKKSPC
;
A
#
# COMPACT_ATOMS: atom_id res chain seq x y z
N MET A 1 -18.20 -12.47 -8.89
CA MET A 1 -19.27 -12.08 -9.83
C MET A 1 -19.09 -10.59 -10.07
N GLU A 2 -18.92 -10.17 -11.32
CA GLU A 2 -18.84 -8.74 -11.66
C GLU A 2 -20.21 -8.07 -11.51
N TYR A 3 -20.24 -6.85 -10.97
CA TYR A 3 -21.48 -6.10 -10.85
C TYR A 3 -21.92 -5.56 -12.21
N PHE A 4 -23.24 -5.39 -12.39
CA PHE A 4 -23.80 -4.85 -13.63
C PHE A 4 -23.15 -3.52 -14.03
N SER A 5 -22.91 -2.62 -13.07
CA SER A 5 -22.25 -1.33 -13.35
C SER A 5 -20.82 -1.47 -13.90
N ASP A 6 -20.08 -2.51 -13.48
CA ASP A 6 -18.72 -2.74 -13.98
C ASP A 6 -18.75 -3.16 -15.45
N LYS A 7 -19.79 -3.90 -15.85
CA LYS A 7 -20.00 -4.32 -17.24
C LYS A 7 -20.40 -3.15 -18.14
N GLU A 8 -21.29 -2.29 -17.64
CA GLU A 8 -21.81 -1.17 -18.44
C GLU A 8 -20.85 0.02 -18.52
N LYS A 9 -20.11 0.30 -17.44
CA LYS A 9 -19.26 1.51 -17.32
C LYS A 9 -17.76 1.22 -17.34
N GLY A 10 -17.36 -0.05 -17.28
CA GLY A 10 -16.00 -0.45 -16.98
C GLY A 10 -15.66 -0.36 -15.48
N PRO A 11 -14.51 -0.89 -15.08
CA PRO A 11 -14.04 -0.83 -13.69
C PRO A 11 -13.70 0.61 -13.28
N VAL A 12 -13.93 0.93 -11.99
CA VAL A 12 -13.50 2.21 -11.41
C VAL A 12 -11.96 2.28 -11.42
N GLN A 13 -11.41 3.44 -11.80
CA GLN A 13 -9.98 3.67 -11.73
C GLN A 13 -9.51 3.64 -10.26
N ARG A 14 -8.44 2.88 -10.00
CA ARG A 14 -7.90 2.68 -8.65
C ARG A 14 -6.71 3.60 -8.40
N ASN A 15 -6.99 4.86 -8.09
CA ASN A 15 -6.00 5.90 -7.82
C ASN A 15 -6.22 6.63 -6.49
N ASN A 16 -7.28 6.31 -5.74
CA ASN A 16 -7.56 6.92 -4.44
C ASN A 16 -6.79 6.21 -3.32
N ASN A 17 -6.26 6.99 -2.38
CA ASN A 17 -5.58 6.51 -1.17
C ASN A 17 -6.47 6.58 0.08
N GLU A 18 -7.54 7.36 0.01
CA GLU A 18 -8.37 7.68 1.18
C GLU A 18 -9.35 6.55 1.49
N ILE A 19 -9.17 5.93 2.65
CA ILE A 19 -10.16 5.01 3.22
C ILE A 19 -11.28 5.86 3.81
N THR A 20 -12.42 5.91 3.14
CA THR A 20 -13.59 6.66 3.61
C THR A 20 -14.33 5.92 4.73
N ASP A 21 -15.20 6.64 5.44
CA ASP A 21 -16.13 6.11 6.44
C ASP A 21 -16.94 4.91 5.92
N LYS A 22 -17.43 4.98 4.68
CA LYS A 22 -18.18 3.89 4.03
C LYS A 22 -17.33 2.65 3.80
N VAL A 23 -16.07 2.84 3.37
CA VAL A 23 -15.14 1.72 3.17
C VAL A 23 -14.81 1.09 4.51
N TRP A 24 -14.46 1.91 5.50
CA TRP A 24 -14.16 1.44 6.85
C TRP A 24 -15.32 0.66 7.46
N GLY A 25 -16.54 1.20 7.40
CA GLY A 25 -17.74 0.48 7.85
C GLY A 25 -17.96 -0.84 7.12
N GLY A 26 -17.63 -0.90 5.83
CA GLY A 26 -17.64 -2.14 5.05
C GLY A 26 -16.64 -3.19 5.54
N PHE A 27 -15.42 -2.79 5.88
CA PHE A 27 -14.41 -3.67 6.47
C PHE A 27 -14.84 -4.15 7.86
N VAL A 28 -15.25 -3.24 8.74
CA VAL A 28 -15.73 -3.57 10.08
C VAL A 28 -16.88 -4.57 10.04
N SER A 29 -17.88 -4.32 9.20
CA SER A 29 -19.02 -5.22 9.03
C SER A 29 -18.57 -6.62 8.57
N TYR A 30 -17.67 -6.69 7.59
CA TYR A 30 -17.18 -7.97 7.09
C TYR A 30 -16.38 -8.73 8.15
N ILE A 31 -15.47 -8.07 8.85
CA ILE A 31 -14.65 -8.69 9.91
C ILE A 31 -15.54 -9.18 11.06
N ASN A 32 -16.54 -8.41 11.48
CA ASN A 32 -17.52 -8.85 12.48
C ASN A 32 -18.27 -10.12 12.05
N VAL A 33 -18.65 -10.22 10.77
CA VAL A 33 -19.27 -11.44 10.23
C VAL A 33 -18.31 -12.63 10.29
N LEU A 34 -17.03 -12.43 9.99
CA LEU A 34 -16.03 -13.49 10.06
C LEU A 34 -15.80 -13.97 11.51
N VAL A 35 -15.66 -13.03 12.46
CA VAL A 35 -15.57 -13.35 13.90
C VAL A 35 -16.80 -14.14 14.35
N GLY A 36 -18.01 -13.63 14.05
CA GLY A 36 -19.26 -14.28 14.46
C GLY A 36 -19.52 -15.63 13.79
N LYS A 37 -18.83 -15.94 12.68
CA LYS A 37 -18.88 -17.25 12.02
C LYS A 37 -17.75 -18.19 12.44
N GLY A 38 -16.84 -17.75 13.30
CA GLY A 38 -15.74 -18.59 13.76
C GLY A 38 -14.53 -18.63 12.81
N TYR A 39 -14.40 -17.74 11.82
CA TYR A 39 -13.29 -17.79 10.84
C TYR A 39 -11.90 -17.59 11.44
N PHE A 40 -11.79 -17.16 12.70
CA PHE A 40 -10.51 -17.04 13.39
C PHE A 40 -10.34 -18.10 14.49
N GLY A 41 -11.31 -19.03 14.62
CA GLY A 41 -11.36 -20.07 15.65
C GLY A 41 -10.20 -21.06 15.61
N LYS A 42 -9.52 -21.20 14.44
CA LYS A 42 -8.32 -22.03 14.34
C LYS A 42 -7.20 -21.55 15.26
N PHE A 43 -7.09 -20.23 15.43
CA PHE A 43 -6.01 -19.58 16.17
C PHE A 43 -6.48 -18.99 17.49
N PHE A 44 -7.78 -18.65 17.59
CA PHE A 44 -8.42 -18.14 18.79
C PHE A 44 -9.70 -18.95 19.05
N PRO A 45 -9.60 -20.22 19.47
CA PRO A 45 -10.75 -21.11 19.58
C PRO A 45 -11.65 -20.72 20.76
N GLU A 46 -12.94 -20.53 20.47
CA GLU A 46 -13.96 -20.62 21.51
C GLU A 46 -14.28 -22.11 21.70
N GLU A 47 -14.01 -22.65 22.88
CA GLU A 47 -14.27 -24.06 23.20
C GLU A 47 -15.69 -24.25 23.74
N CYS A 48 -16.32 -25.37 23.36
CA CYS A 48 -17.59 -25.78 23.95
C CYS A 48 -17.43 -25.88 25.49
N PRO A 49 -18.39 -25.43 26.31
CA PRO A 49 -18.25 -25.40 27.77
C PRO A 49 -17.95 -26.76 28.43
N ASP A 50 -18.27 -27.86 27.77
CA ASP A 50 -17.98 -29.22 28.23
C ASP A 50 -16.70 -29.82 27.61
N GLY A 51 -15.93 -29.03 26.86
CA GLY A 51 -14.64 -29.41 26.27
C GLY A 51 -14.74 -30.28 25.02
N GLN A 52 -15.92 -30.40 24.41
CA GLN A 52 -16.12 -31.23 23.21
C GLN A 52 -15.65 -30.61 21.87
N GLY A 53 -14.85 -29.54 21.94
CA GLY A 53 -14.17 -28.93 20.80
C GLY A 53 -14.62 -27.51 20.49
N CYS A 54 -14.00 -26.95 19.46
CA CYS A 54 -14.17 -25.57 19.04
C CYS A 54 -15.58 -25.32 18.47
N ILE A 55 -16.18 -24.20 18.87
CA ILE A 55 -17.51 -23.75 18.45
C ILE A 55 -17.48 -22.38 17.76
N GLY A 56 -16.35 -21.68 17.78
CA GLY A 56 -16.28 -20.32 17.29
C GLY A 56 -14.93 -19.63 17.46
N THR A 57 -14.97 -18.31 17.50
CA THR A 57 -13.80 -17.45 17.75
C THR A 57 -13.91 -16.87 19.15
N GLU A 58 -12.94 -17.18 20.01
CA GLU A 58 -12.82 -16.55 21.32
C GLU A 58 -12.42 -15.09 21.14
N VAL A 59 -13.40 -14.20 21.38
CA VAL A 59 -13.27 -12.77 21.12
C VAL A 59 -12.23 -12.13 22.02
N GLY A 60 -12.08 -12.61 23.26
CA GLY A 60 -11.06 -12.12 24.20
C GLY A 60 -9.64 -12.33 23.69
N ASP A 61 -9.35 -13.54 23.20
CA ASP A 61 -8.03 -13.91 22.67
C ASP A 61 -7.75 -13.21 21.33
N PHE A 62 -8.75 -13.16 20.44
CA PHE A 62 -8.66 -12.39 19.20
C PHE A 62 -8.34 -10.92 19.47
N LYS A 63 -9.04 -10.30 20.44
CA LYS A 63 -8.79 -8.93 20.87
C LYS A 63 -7.39 -8.75 21.41
N ALA A 64 -6.94 -9.63 22.31
CA ALA A 64 -5.62 -9.53 22.93
C ALA A 64 -4.50 -9.61 21.88
N ALA A 65 -4.63 -10.52 20.89
CA ALA A 65 -3.68 -10.63 19.79
C ALA A 65 -3.70 -9.38 18.88
N LEU A 66 -4.89 -8.88 18.54
CA LEU A 66 -5.05 -7.66 17.74
C LEU A 66 -4.35 -6.46 18.40
N GLN A 67 -4.60 -6.22 19.69
CA GLN A 67 -4.02 -5.11 20.43
C GLN A 67 -2.50 -5.26 20.62
N ALA A 68 -1.99 -6.49 20.68
CA ALA A 68 -0.55 -6.75 20.78
C ALA A 68 0.17 -6.46 19.46
N GLU A 69 -0.45 -6.75 18.31
CA GLU A 69 0.14 -6.51 16.98
C GLU A 69 -0.16 -5.11 16.43
N ILE A 70 -1.30 -4.50 16.80
CA ILE A 70 -1.75 -3.19 16.33
C ILE A 70 -2.21 -2.34 17.54
N PRO A 71 -1.27 -1.76 18.31
CA PRO A 71 -1.58 -1.14 19.61
C PRO A 71 -2.53 0.06 19.55
N ASN A 72 -2.65 0.71 18.39
CA ASN A 72 -3.50 1.87 18.18
C ASN A 72 -4.93 1.52 17.74
N LEU A 73 -5.29 0.23 17.70
CA LEU A 73 -6.60 -0.24 17.29
C LEU A 73 -7.22 -1.13 18.38
N ASP A 74 -8.47 -0.85 18.74
CA ASP A 74 -9.19 -1.59 19.78
C ASP A 74 -10.31 -2.47 19.19
N TRP A 75 -10.80 -3.40 20.01
CA TRP A 75 -11.97 -4.24 19.74
C TRP A 75 -13.05 -4.02 20.82
N PRO A 76 -14.33 -3.85 20.44
CA PRO A 76 -14.88 -3.93 19.09
C PRO A 76 -14.45 -2.75 18.20
N LEU A 77 -14.34 -3.00 16.89
CA LEU A 77 -14.04 -1.96 15.92
C LEU A 77 -15.19 -0.94 15.87
N ILE A 78 -14.89 0.32 16.14
CA ILE A 78 -15.86 1.42 16.09
C ILE A 78 -15.85 2.10 14.71
N THR A 79 -17.02 2.56 14.27
CA THR A 79 -17.21 3.32 13.02
C THR A 79 -17.68 4.75 13.27
N GLU A 80 -17.94 5.08 14.53
CA GLU A 80 -18.42 6.37 15.00
C GLU A 80 -17.75 6.67 16.35
N MET A 81 -17.50 7.96 16.62
CA MET A 81 -17.01 8.45 17.90
C MET A 81 -17.86 9.63 18.39
N GLU A 82 -17.77 9.94 19.69
CA GLU A 82 -18.47 11.09 20.26
C GLU A 82 -17.88 12.39 19.68
N ASP A 83 -18.76 13.34 19.35
CA ASP A 83 -18.34 14.65 18.88
C ASP A 83 -17.95 15.53 20.08
N ASP A 84 -16.65 15.69 20.30
CA ASP A 84 -16.07 16.56 21.34
C ASP A 84 -16.52 18.03 21.21
N SER A 85 -17.09 18.44 20.07
CA SER A 85 -17.64 19.78 19.84
C SER A 85 -19.11 19.94 20.28
N SER A 86 -19.78 18.85 20.68
CA SER A 86 -21.14 18.91 21.24
C SER A 86 -21.13 19.66 22.57
N SER A 87 -21.76 20.83 22.57
CA SER A 87 -21.85 21.73 23.74
C SER A 87 -23.05 21.42 24.65
N LEU A 88 -23.86 20.41 24.31
CA LEU A 88 -25.09 20.05 25.03
C LEU A 88 -24.93 18.70 25.74
N SER A 89 -24.84 18.76 27.07
CA SER A 89 -24.66 17.61 27.99
C SER A 89 -25.70 16.47 27.88
N TRP A 90 -26.77 16.63 27.10
CA TRP A 90 -27.87 15.67 26.98
C TRP A 90 -27.98 15.01 25.59
N SER A 91 -27.15 15.41 24.62
CA SER A 91 -27.06 14.81 23.29
C SER A 91 -25.60 14.50 22.94
N VAL A 92 -25.25 13.22 22.97
CA VAL A 92 -23.98 12.74 22.43
C VAL A 92 -24.16 12.60 20.93
N ASP A 93 -23.79 13.63 20.18
CA ASP A 93 -23.71 13.53 18.73
C ASP A 93 -22.57 12.58 18.38
N LYS A 94 -22.82 11.70 17.42
CA LYS A 94 -21.84 10.75 16.90
C LYS A 94 -21.39 11.18 15.52
N VAL A 95 -20.08 11.22 15.31
CA VAL A 95 -19.46 11.51 14.01
C VAL A 95 -18.78 10.27 13.45
N PRO A 96 -18.75 10.09 12.12
CA PRO A 96 -18.00 9.00 11.50
C PRO A 96 -16.54 9.01 11.95
N PHE A 97 -16.05 7.83 12.32
CA PHE A 97 -14.67 7.61 12.71
C PHE A 97 -14.02 6.64 11.76
N VAL A 98 -12.84 7.00 11.26
CA VAL A 98 -11.96 6.12 10.51
C VAL A 98 -10.58 6.19 11.18
N PRO A 99 -10.00 5.04 11.56
CA PRO A 99 -8.61 5.01 12.03
C PRO A 99 -7.66 5.55 10.97
N ASN A 100 -6.41 5.81 11.35
CA ASN A 100 -5.38 6.06 10.35
C ASN A 100 -5.27 4.84 9.41
N TYR A 101 -5.09 5.13 8.11
CA TYR A 101 -5.16 4.13 7.05
C TYR A 101 -4.12 3.02 7.23
N LEU A 102 -2.96 3.31 7.85
CA LEU A 102 -1.94 2.31 8.13
C LEU A 102 -2.48 1.22 9.06
N GLU A 103 -3.16 1.62 10.15
CA GLU A 103 -3.79 0.71 11.10
C GLU A 103 -4.90 -0.11 10.45
N VAL A 104 -5.66 0.49 9.51
CA VAL A 104 -6.67 -0.26 8.72
C VAL A 104 -6.00 -1.31 7.83
N LEU A 105 -4.91 -0.97 7.15
CA LEU A 105 -4.21 -1.92 6.29
C LEU A 105 -3.53 -3.03 7.11
N ASP A 106 -2.95 -2.70 8.27
CA ASP A 106 -2.41 -3.68 9.21
C ASP A 106 -3.50 -4.62 9.73
N LEU A 107 -4.70 -4.11 10.03
CA LEU A 107 -5.84 -4.95 10.42
C LEU A 107 -6.18 -5.96 9.32
N LEU A 108 -6.17 -5.56 8.05
CA LEU A 108 -6.44 -6.46 6.93
C LEU A 108 -5.37 -7.56 6.82
N GLN A 109 -4.10 -7.23 7.01
CA GLN A 109 -3.01 -8.21 7.03
C GLN A 109 -3.10 -9.14 8.24
N PHE A 110 -3.43 -8.61 9.42
CA PHE A 110 -3.69 -9.38 10.64
C PHE A 110 -4.83 -10.39 10.42
N CYS A 111 -5.95 -9.94 9.87
CA CYS A 111 -7.05 -10.84 9.54
C CYS A 111 -6.64 -11.88 8.50
N PHE A 112 -5.92 -11.52 7.44
CA PHE A 112 -5.43 -12.48 6.44
C PHE A 112 -4.49 -13.54 7.03
N LYS A 113 -3.64 -13.15 7.99
CA LYS A 113 -2.72 -14.05 8.69
C LYS A 113 -3.48 -15.16 9.42
N TYR A 114 -4.60 -14.82 10.06
CA TYR A 114 -5.35 -15.69 10.98
C TYR A 114 -6.68 -16.24 10.43
N VAL A 115 -7.13 -15.83 9.25
CA VAL A 115 -8.40 -16.29 8.68
C VAL A 115 -8.29 -17.75 8.21
N ALA A 116 -9.28 -18.56 8.56
CA ALA A 116 -9.48 -19.92 8.05
C ALA A 116 -10.99 -20.23 7.99
N LEU A 117 -11.45 -20.82 6.89
CA LEU A 117 -12.85 -21.20 6.71
C LEU A 117 -13.20 -22.32 7.69
N PRO A 118 -14.15 -22.12 8.62
CA PRO A 118 -14.56 -23.17 9.55
C PRO A 118 -15.39 -24.22 8.81
N ILE A 119 -15.06 -25.50 9.05
CA ILE A 119 -15.78 -26.64 8.50
C ILE A 119 -16.77 -27.11 9.56
N GLU A 120 -18.06 -26.94 9.27
CA GLU A 120 -19.15 -27.38 10.15
C GLU A 120 -19.03 -28.87 10.46
N GLY A 121 -19.04 -29.19 11.75
CA GLY A 121 -18.95 -30.53 12.31
C GLY A 121 -20.29 -31.01 12.88
N SER A 122 -20.23 -31.74 13.99
CA SER A 122 -21.43 -32.32 14.62
C SER A 122 -22.28 -31.29 15.35
N TYR A 123 -23.60 -31.46 15.29
CA TYR A 123 -24.53 -30.72 16.11
C TYR A 123 -24.54 -31.23 17.55
N HIS A 124 -24.40 -30.34 18.52
CA HIS A 124 -24.47 -30.63 19.94
C HIS A 124 -25.79 -30.12 20.53
N SER A 125 -26.73 -31.03 20.73
CA SER A 125 -28.12 -30.71 21.08
C SER A 125 -28.29 -30.13 22.49
N TYR A 126 -27.39 -30.43 23.43
CA TYR A 126 -27.50 -29.93 24.81
C TYR A 126 -27.31 -28.40 24.85
N PHE A 127 -26.33 -27.88 24.12
CA PHE A 127 -26.07 -26.44 24.01
C PHE A 127 -26.70 -25.78 22.76
N ASN A 128 -27.29 -26.57 21.86
CA ASN A 128 -27.91 -26.13 20.61
C ASN A 128 -26.97 -25.37 19.67
N HIS A 129 -25.76 -25.89 19.46
CA HIS A 129 -24.78 -25.33 18.53
C HIS A 129 -24.12 -26.43 17.68
N TYR A 130 -23.44 -26.03 16.61
CA TYR A 130 -22.56 -26.91 15.84
C TYR A 130 -21.12 -26.76 16.33
N HIS A 131 -20.38 -27.86 16.38
CA HIS A 131 -18.92 -27.80 16.54
C HIS A 131 -18.28 -27.51 15.19
N ILE A 132 -17.08 -26.96 15.21
CA ILE A 132 -16.22 -26.81 14.05
C ILE A 132 -15.28 -28.03 14.05
N SER A 133 -15.40 -28.87 13.03
CA SER A 133 -14.60 -30.11 12.95
C SER A 133 -13.17 -29.86 12.47
N ASP A 134 -12.97 -28.85 11.62
CA ASP A 134 -11.66 -28.47 11.08
C ASP A 134 -11.72 -27.06 10.47
N PHE A 135 -10.59 -26.55 9.98
CA PHE A 135 -10.46 -25.24 9.37
C PHE A 135 -9.63 -25.29 8.08
N ASP A 136 -10.20 -24.80 6.98
CA ASP A 136 -9.54 -24.65 5.69
C ASP A 136 -8.93 -23.24 5.54
N ILE A 137 -7.61 -23.17 5.69
CA ILE A 137 -6.85 -21.90 5.59
C ILE A 137 -6.88 -21.35 4.16
N GLU A 138 -6.75 -22.21 3.15
CA GLU A 138 -6.61 -21.77 1.76
C GLU A 138 -7.92 -21.14 1.28
N SER A 139 -9.04 -21.83 1.49
CA SER A 139 -10.37 -21.32 1.15
C SER A 139 -10.69 -20.04 1.95
N GLY A 140 -10.37 -20.00 3.24
CA GLY A 140 -10.57 -18.81 4.08
C GLY A 140 -9.80 -17.58 3.57
N ARG A 141 -8.53 -17.78 3.19
CA ARG A 141 -7.69 -16.70 2.61
C ARG A 141 -8.16 -16.28 1.22
N GLU A 142 -8.57 -17.22 0.37
CA GLU A 142 -9.11 -16.91 -0.95
C GLU A 142 -10.39 -16.06 -0.85
N GLU A 143 -11.33 -16.46 0.01
CA GLU A 143 -12.57 -15.71 0.26
C GLU A 143 -12.28 -14.31 0.80
N PHE A 144 -11.36 -14.21 1.78
CA PHE A 144 -10.94 -12.93 2.35
C PHE A 144 -10.31 -12.02 1.29
N LEU A 145 -9.29 -12.51 0.57
CA LEU A 145 -8.59 -11.77 -0.48
C LEU A 145 -9.56 -11.24 -1.53
N LYS A 146 -10.46 -12.10 -2.01
CA LYS A 146 -11.48 -11.74 -3.00
C LYS A 146 -12.41 -10.65 -2.48
N LYS A 147 -12.86 -10.75 -1.23
CA LYS A 147 -13.76 -9.75 -0.64
C LYS A 147 -13.06 -8.41 -0.43
N ILE A 148 -11.85 -8.40 0.12
CA ILE A 148 -11.08 -7.17 0.35
C ILE A 148 -10.75 -6.47 -0.97
N ASN A 149 -10.25 -7.20 -1.97
CA ASN A 149 -9.95 -6.62 -3.28
C ASN A 149 -11.20 -6.17 -4.05
N THR A 150 -12.36 -6.79 -3.80
CA THR A 150 -13.66 -6.27 -4.29
C THR A 150 -13.98 -4.91 -3.65
N ILE A 151 -13.78 -4.75 -2.34
CA ILE A 151 -14.01 -3.47 -1.66
C ILE A 151 -13.04 -2.41 -2.19
N PHE A 152 -11.75 -2.75 -2.32
CA PHE A 152 -10.76 -1.81 -2.87
C PHE A 152 -11.11 -1.37 -4.29
N SER A 153 -11.33 -2.30 -5.21
CA SER A 153 -11.64 -1.99 -6.61
C SER A 153 -12.93 -1.16 -6.76
N ARG A 154 -14.00 -1.52 -6.05
CA ARG A 154 -15.30 -0.84 -6.15
C ARG A 154 -15.30 0.58 -5.61
N ASN A 155 -14.37 0.90 -4.72
CA ASN A 155 -14.22 2.25 -4.15
C ASN A 155 -13.04 3.03 -4.76
N GLY A 156 -12.45 2.53 -5.85
CA GLY A 156 -11.32 3.20 -6.50
C GLY A 156 -10.06 3.28 -5.64
N LEU A 157 -9.96 2.42 -4.60
CA LEU A 157 -8.79 2.37 -3.76
C LEU A 157 -7.64 1.73 -4.52
N ALA A 158 -6.52 2.42 -4.47
CA ALA A 158 -5.29 2.02 -5.12
C ALA A 158 -4.49 0.99 -4.31
N TYR A 159 -5.11 0.28 -3.38
CA TYR A 159 -4.46 -0.79 -2.63
C TYR A 159 -4.84 -2.15 -3.18
N GLU A 160 -3.94 -3.12 -3.17
CA GLU A 160 -4.24 -4.52 -3.47
C GLU A 160 -3.68 -5.40 -2.37
N LEU A 161 -4.50 -6.33 -1.86
CA LEU A 161 -4.05 -7.41 -0.98
C LEU A 161 -3.60 -8.58 -1.86
N LEU A 162 -2.31 -8.91 -1.80
CA LEU A 162 -1.70 -9.99 -2.56
C LEU A 162 -1.99 -11.36 -1.91
N PRO A 163 -1.87 -12.47 -2.67
CA PRO A 163 -1.98 -13.83 -2.11
C PRO A 163 -0.94 -14.16 -1.03
N THR A 164 0.14 -13.39 -0.95
CA THR A 164 1.14 -13.45 0.12
C THR A 164 0.65 -12.88 1.45
N GLY A 165 -0.45 -12.13 1.44
CA GLY A 165 -0.95 -11.35 2.56
C GLY A 165 -0.40 -9.92 2.62
N GLU A 166 0.52 -9.56 1.73
CA GLU A 166 1.07 -8.21 1.65
C GLU A 166 0.07 -7.26 0.99
N VAL A 167 -0.12 -6.08 1.56
CA VAL A 167 -0.81 -4.97 0.88
C VAL A 167 0.19 -4.18 0.07
N ILE A 168 -0.12 -3.87 -1.19
CA ILE A 168 0.65 -2.97 -2.04
C ILE A 168 -0.18 -1.79 -2.51
N ARG A 169 0.49 -0.71 -2.89
CA ARG A 169 -0.06 0.40 -3.66
C ARG A 169 0.09 0.09 -5.15
N LEU A 170 -1.04 0.04 -5.86
CA LEU A 170 -1.09 0.02 -7.32
C LEU A 170 -0.51 1.31 -7.88
N LEU A 171 0.05 1.30 -9.07
CA LEU A 171 0.49 2.51 -9.78
C LEU A 171 -0.27 2.62 -11.09
N SER A 172 -0.17 3.77 -11.77
CA SER A 172 -0.69 3.88 -13.13
C SER A 172 -0.10 2.78 -14.04
N PRO A 173 -0.92 2.16 -14.93
CA PRO A 173 -0.45 1.12 -15.84
C PRO A 173 0.75 1.57 -16.69
N GLU A 174 0.80 2.84 -17.06
CA GLU A 174 1.87 3.46 -17.82
C GLU A 174 3.19 3.47 -17.04
N LEU A 175 3.15 3.83 -15.74
CA LEU A 175 4.32 3.82 -14.88
C LEU A 175 4.80 2.39 -14.62
N VAL A 176 3.89 1.44 -14.38
CA VAL A 176 4.21 0.01 -14.24
C VAL A 176 4.91 -0.50 -15.50
N LYS A 177 4.35 -0.21 -16.69
CA LYS A 177 4.95 -0.61 -17.96
C LYS A 177 6.34 0.01 -18.15
N MET A 178 6.51 1.28 -17.80
CA MET A 178 7.80 1.97 -17.88
C MET A 178 8.83 1.33 -16.93
N MET A 179 8.41 1.03 -15.69
CA MET A 179 9.24 0.39 -14.68
C MET A 179 9.68 -1.01 -15.08
N SER A 180 8.81 -1.78 -15.73
CA SER A 180 9.13 -3.13 -16.20
C SER A 180 10.00 -3.13 -17.46
N GLY A 181 9.90 -2.11 -18.31
CA GLY A 181 10.66 -2.01 -19.57
C GLY A 181 11.99 -1.28 -19.48
N ILE A 182 12.37 -0.75 -18.31
CA ILE A 182 13.63 -0.02 -18.15
C ILE A 182 14.83 -0.96 -18.33
N LYS A 183 15.85 -0.51 -19.07
CA LYS A 183 17.12 -1.23 -19.19
C LYS A 183 17.80 -1.27 -17.81
N ALA A 184 18.20 -2.45 -17.36
CA ALA A 184 18.98 -2.58 -16.14
C ALA A 184 20.38 -1.95 -16.34
N PRO A 185 20.85 -1.09 -15.42
CA PRO A 185 22.22 -0.59 -15.46
C PRO A 185 23.25 -1.71 -15.38
N GLU A 186 24.39 -1.53 -16.04
CA GLU A 186 25.53 -2.46 -15.95
C GLU A 186 26.19 -2.38 -14.58
N GLU A 187 26.31 -1.16 -14.04
CA GLU A 187 26.87 -0.90 -12.72
C GLU A 187 25.97 -1.43 -11.61
N VAL A 188 26.58 -2.16 -10.67
CA VAL A 188 25.87 -2.96 -9.66
C VAL A 188 25.10 -2.09 -8.66
N GLU A 189 25.70 -0.98 -8.22
CA GLU A 189 25.07 -0.11 -7.22
C GLU A 189 23.87 0.63 -7.81
N LEU A 190 23.97 1.18 -9.03
CA LEU A 190 22.86 1.77 -9.78
C LEU A 190 21.72 0.77 -9.94
N ARG A 191 22.02 -0.49 -10.31
CA ARG A 191 21.02 -1.54 -10.40
C ARG A 191 20.33 -1.80 -9.05
N SER A 192 21.10 -1.83 -7.97
CA SER A 192 20.60 -2.01 -6.60
C SER A 192 19.68 -0.85 -6.17
N ILE A 193 20.10 0.40 -6.38
CA ILE A 193 19.31 1.60 -6.09
C ILE A 193 18.01 1.59 -6.87
N LEU A 194 18.05 1.28 -8.17
CA LEU A 194 16.86 1.22 -9.01
C LEU A 194 15.89 0.13 -8.52
N ALA A 195 16.39 -1.05 -8.14
CA ALA A 195 15.57 -2.12 -7.59
C ALA A 195 14.92 -1.72 -6.26
N ARG A 196 15.68 -1.14 -5.32
CA ARG A 196 15.15 -0.64 -4.04
C ARG A 196 14.09 0.43 -4.24
N SER A 197 14.34 1.39 -5.13
CA SER A 197 13.42 2.46 -5.46
C SER A 197 12.09 1.91 -6.03
N LYS A 198 12.17 0.98 -7.00
CA LYS A 198 10.98 0.32 -7.57
C LYS A 198 10.18 -0.49 -6.53
N ALA A 199 10.84 -1.12 -5.57
CA ALA A 199 10.17 -1.85 -4.49
C ALA A 199 9.48 -0.90 -3.50
N LYS A 200 10.12 0.23 -3.17
CA LYS A 200 9.58 1.21 -2.23
C LYS A 200 8.38 1.98 -2.78
N ILE A 201 8.34 2.30 -4.08
CA ILE A 201 7.27 3.15 -4.65
C ILE A 201 5.88 2.48 -4.64
N ILE A 202 5.83 1.15 -4.60
CA ILE A 202 4.58 0.37 -4.49
C ILE A 202 4.19 0.10 -3.03
N ASN A 203 4.91 0.64 -2.05
CA ASN A 203 4.53 0.48 -0.65
C ASN A 203 3.28 1.31 -0.33
N TYR A 204 2.38 0.81 0.52
CA TYR A 204 1.19 1.56 0.92
C TYR A 204 1.53 2.79 1.77
N ASP A 205 2.61 2.72 2.56
CA ASP A 205 3.09 3.82 3.39
C ASP A 205 3.73 4.91 2.50
N VAL A 206 3.10 6.08 2.54
CA VAL A 206 3.59 7.33 1.95
C VAL A 206 5.04 7.63 2.32
N SER A 207 5.45 7.34 3.55
CA SER A 207 6.81 7.61 4.04
C SER A 207 7.86 6.76 3.30
N ILE A 208 7.57 5.46 3.12
CA ILE A 208 8.41 4.52 2.37
C ILE A 208 8.43 4.90 0.88
N ARG A 209 7.29 5.30 0.31
CA ARG A 209 7.22 5.80 -1.07
C ARG A 209 8.03 7.07 -1.28
N TYR A 210 8.06 7.97 -0.30
CA TYR A 210 8.92 9.14 -0.36
C TYR A 210 10.41 8.76 -0.39
N ASP A 211 10.81 7.72 0.34
CA ASP A 211 12.17 7.19 0.25
C ASP A 211 12.48 6.59 -1.13
N ALA A 212 11.49 6.09 -1.87
CA ALA A 212 11.67 5.68 -3.27
C ALA A 212 12.12 6.85 -4.16
N VAL A 213 11.55 8.04 -3.95
CA VAL A 213 11.94 9.27 -4.65
C VAL A 213 13.37 9.66 -4.30
N LYS A 214 13.76 9.56 -3.03
CA LYS A 214 15.15 9.83 -2.61
C LYS A 214 16.14 8.89 -3.29
N GLU A 215 15.81 7.60 -3.38
CA GLU A 215 16.65 6.62 -4.07
C GLU A 215 16.78 6.95 -5.57
N LEU A 216 15.71 7.39 -6.26
CA LEU A 216 15.84 7.85 -7.66
C LEU A 216 16.72 9.09 -7.80
N TRP A 217 16.69 10.00 -6.82
CA TRP A 217 17.57 11.17 -6.84
C TRP A 217 19.02 10.81 -6.53
N ASP A 218 19.28 9.83 -5.65
CA ASP A 218 20.64 9.28 -5.47
C ASP A 218 21.14 8.60 -6.76
N PHE A 219 20.27 7.83 -7.42
CA PHE A 219 20.55 7.25 -8.72
C PHE A 219 20.95 8.33 -9.74
N TRP A 220 20.18 9.42 -9.82
CA TRP A 220 20.49 10.56 -10.68
C TRP A 220 21.85 11.18 -10.33
N GLU A 221 22.15 11.39 -9.05
CA GLU A 221 23.44 11.95 -8.64
C GLU A 221 24.64 11.11 -9.03
N ARG A 222 24.50 9.78 -8.99
CA ARG A 222 25.53 8.83 -9.42
C ARG A 222 25.69 8.82 -10.93
N LEU A 223 24.58 8.86 -11.68
CA LEU A 223 24.60 9.01 -13.14
C LEU A 223 25.39 10.25 -13.56
N LYS A 224 25.26 11.37 -12.84
CA LYS A 224 26.01 12.60 -13.17
C LYS A 224 27.54 12.47 -13.10
N SER A 225 28.07 11.33 -12.67
CA SER A 225 29.52 11.04 -12.64
C SER A 225 29.92 9.80 -13.46
N ILE A 226 29.00 9.17 -14.18
CA ILE A 226 29.24 7.84 -14.77
C ILE A 226 30.32 7.82 -15.86
N TYR A 227 30.47 8.91 -16.64
CA TYR A 227 31.48 9.01 -17.68
C TYR A 227 32.73 9.78 -17.25
N ASN A 228 32.53 10.78 -16.38
CA ASN A 228 33.62 11.61 -15.90
C ASN A 228 33.43 11.92 -14.40
N PRO A 229 33.92 11.04 -13.50
CA PRO A 229 33.78 11.22 -12.06
C PRO A 229 34.39 12.52 -11.54
N SER A 230 35.48 12.98 -12.17
CA SER A 230 36.20 14.20 -11.78
C SER A 230 35.53 15.49 -12.29
N ASN A 231 34.61 15.40 -13.26
CA ASN A 231 33.89 16.54 -13.79
C ASN A 231 32.43 16.17 -14.11
N LYS A 232 31.57 16.32 -13.10
CA LYS A 232 30.13 16.02 -13.23
C LYS A 232 29.43 16.81 -14.34
N LYS A 233 29.84 18.06 -14.58
CA LYS A 233 29.24 18.89 -15.63
C LYS A 233 29.50 18.29 -17.02
N ASP A 234 30.75 17.86 -17.25
CA ASP A 234 31.14 17.19 -18.49
C ASP A 234 30.43 15.83 -18.64
N SER A 235 30.39 15.02 -17.58
CA SER A 235 29.69 13.73 -17.60
C SER A 235 28.20 13.88 -17.92
N VAL A 236 27.52 14.88 -17.35
CA VAL A 236 26.11 15.18 -17.67
C VAL A 236 25.97 15.61 -19.13
N MET A 237 26.85 16.48 -19.62
CA MET A 237 26.82 16.90 -21.02
C MET A 237 26.93 15.70 -21.97
N GLN A 238 27.83 14.75 -21.69
CA GLN A 238 27.97 13.53 -22.48
C GLN A 238 26.69 12.67 -22.43
N LEU A 239 26.10 12.45 -21.24
CA LEU A 239 24.83 11.73 -21.09
C LEU A 239 23.70 12.35 -21.92
N LEU A 240 23.54 13.67 -21.86
CA LEU A 240 22.49 14.38 -22.57
C LEU A 240 22.70 14.36 -24.09
N ASN A 241 23.95 14.44 -24.55
CA ASN A 241 24.28 14.37 -25.97
C ASN A 241 23.99 12.98 -26.56
N LEU A 242 24.23 11.91 -25.80
CA LEU A 242 23.86 10.54 -26.22
C LEU A 242 22.33 10.36 -26.28
N ALA A 243 21.59 11.02 -25.40
CA ALA A 243 20.14 10.91 -25.34
C ALA A 243 19.40 11.69 -26.44
N ALA A 244 20.04 12.69 -27.05
CA ALA A 244 19.41 13.58 -28.02
C ALA A 244 20.38 14.00 -29.15
N GLU A 245 20.12 13.48 -30.35
CA GLU A 245 20.83 13.90 -31.58
C GLU A 245 20.41 15.30 -32.04
N ASN A 246 19.14 15.65 -31.85
CA ASN A 246 18.59 16.96 -32.21
C ASN A 246 19.01 18.04 -31.18
N PRO A 247 19.67 19.14 -31.61
CA PRO A 247 20.15 20.18 -30.70
C PRO A 247 19.04 20.84 -29.87
N GLU A 248 17.87 21.10 -30.46
CA GLU A 248 16.75 21.75 -29.78
C GLU A 248 16.21 20.86 -28.64
N PHE A 249 16.01 19.58 -28.90
CA PHE A 249 15.57 18.62 -27.88
C PHE A 249 16.65 18.40 -26.81
N ARG A 250 17.93 18.41 -27.18
CA ARG A 250 19.03 18.36 -26.23
C ARG A 250 18.97 19.54 -25.25
N MET A 251 18.61 20.75 -25.70
CA MET A 251 18.42 21.90 -24.79
C MET A 251 17.27 21.67 -23.82
N ILE A 252 16.16 21.07 -24.26
CA ILE A 252 15.03 20.71 -23.40
C ILE A 252 15.51 19.75 -22.30
N LEU A 253 16.29 18.73 -22.65
CA LEU A 253 16.84 17.79 -21.66
C LEU A 253 17.82 18.47 -20.70
N GLU A 254 18.60 19.46 -21.16
CA GLU A 254 19.48 20.23 -20.27
C GLU A 254 18.69 21.07 -19.26
N VAL A 255 17.62 21.74 -19.70
CA VAL A 255 16.72 22.49 -18.81
C VAL A 255 16.08 21.54 -17.79
N GLU A 256 15.60 20.38 -18.23
CA GLU A 256 14.98 19.38 -17.36
C GLU A 256 15.99 18.83 -16.33
N ALA A 257 17.21 18.49 -16.76
CA ALA A 257 18.27 18.00 -15.87
C ALA A 257 18.65 19.02 -14.77
N LYS A 258 18.64 20.32 -15.11
CA LYS A 258 18.86 21.41 -14.15
C LYS A 258 17.69 21.51 -13.17
N ALA A 259 16.46 21.55 -13.68
CA ALA A 259 15.26 21.62 -12.85
C ALA A 259 15.15 20.44 -11.87
N LEU A 260 15.40 19.21 -12.33
CA LEU A 260 15.42 18.02 -11.46
C LEU A 260 16.52 18.10 -10.39
N THR A 261 17.69 18.64 -10.73
CA THR A 261 18.76 18.87 -9.76
C THR A 261 18.36 19.91 -8.71
N GLU A 262 17.73 21.01 -9.13
CA GLU A 262 17.23 22.06 -8.24
C GLU A 262 16.13 21.57 -7.31
N ILE A 263 15.18 20.77 -7.80
CA ILE A 263 14.14 20.12 -6.99
C ILE A 263 14.79 19.26 -5.89
N GLY A 264 15.77 18.43 -6.25
CA GLY A 264 16.47 17.57 -5.29
C GLY A 264 17.20 18.33 -4.18
N ASN A 265 17.72 19.53 -4.49
CA ASN A 265 18.39 20.39 -3.53
C ASN A 265 17.41 21.25 -2.70
N SER A 266 16.22 21.53 -3.21
CA SER A 266 15.24 22.42 -2.56
C SER A 266 14.31 21.68 -1.60
N TYR A 267 13.97 20.43 -1.91
CA TYR A 267 13.16 19.56 -1.07
C TYR A 267 14.04 18.64 -0.21
N PHE A 268 13.44 18.01 0.81
CA PHE A 268 14.11 17.06 1.71
C PHE A 268 14.45 15.71 1.04
N ILE A 269 15.08 15.77 -0.12
CA ILE A 269 15.37 14.63 -1.01
C ILE A 269 16.86 14.26 -0.97
N ARG A 270 17.77 15.23 -1.12
CA ARG A 270 19.22 14.97 -1.32
C ARG A 270 20.13 15.38 -0.17
N HIS A 271 19.82 16.51 0.47
CA HIS A 271 20.62 17.06 1.56
C HIS A 271 19.68 17.47 2.67
N ALA A 272 19.48 16.60 3.65
CA ALA A 272 18.54 16.78 4.75
C ALA A 272 18.89 17.98 5.65
N GLU A 273 18.73 19.19 5.12
CA GLU A 273 18.85 20.43 5.90
C GLU A 273 17.51 20.68 6.60
N MET A 274 17.55 21.11 7.86
CA MET A 274 16.37 21.32 8.72
C MET A 274 15.34 22.30 8.14
N LYS A 275 15.69 23.08 7.11
CA LYS A 275 14.83 24.08 6.48
C LYS A 275 14.02 23.55 5.29
N GLN A 276 14.29 22.35 4.80
CA GLN A 276 13.66 21.83 3.60
C GLN A 276 12.28 21.21 3.87
N VAL A 277 11.39 21.34 2.89
CA VAL A 277 10.01 20.83 2.98
C VAL A 277 9.98 19.34 2.64
N LYS A 278 9.38 18.54 3.52
CA LYS A 278 9.03 17.15 3.23
C LYS A 278 7.74 17.11 2.41
N ILE A 279 7.76 16.33 1.34
CA ILE A 279 6.57 16.09 0.53
C ILE A 279 5.75 15.02 1.24
N LYS A 280 4.49 15.35 1.57
CA LYS A 280 3.59 14.47 2.32
C LYS A 280 2.45 13.91 1.48
N GLU A 281 2.16 14.55 0.36
CA GLU A 281 1.03 14.17 -0.49
C GLU A 281 1.43 13.06 -1.46
N SER A 282 0.63 11.99 -1.48
CA SER A 282 0.87 10.80 -2.30
C SER A 282 1.06 11.14 -3.78
N ASP A 283 0.20 12.02 -4.32
CA ASP A 283 0.16 12.30 -5.75
C ASP A 283 1.38 13.13 -6.18
N HIS A 284 1.86 14.01 -5.30
CA HIS A 284 3.12 14.73 -5.51
C HIS A 284 4.34 13.80 -5.49
N ILE A 285 4.34 12.76 -4.64
CA ILE A 285 5.39 11.75 -4.60
C ILE A 285 5.41 10.95 -5.92
N GLU A 286 4.26 10.47 -6.37
CA GLU A 286 4.15 9.70 -7.63
C GLU A 286 4.55 10.57 -8.83
N TYR A 287 4.12 11.84 -8.88
CA TYR A 287 4.52 12.78 -9.92
C TYR A 287 6.04 12.96 -9.99
N LEU A 288 6.70 13.25 -8.86
CA LEU A 288 8.16 13.45 -8.86
C LEU A 288 8.91 12.17 -9.18
N PHE A 289 8.43 11.02 -8.67
CA PHE A 289 8.97 9.73 -9.03
C PHE A 289 8.92 9.53 -10.54
N GLN A 290 7.73 9.67 -11.15
CA GLN A 290 7.53 9.48 -12.59
C GLN A 290 8.36 10.47 -13.43
N ARG A 291 8.46 11.73 -13.00
CA ARG A 291 9.23 12.75 -13.71
C ARG A 291 10.73 12.38 -13.76
N MET A 292 11.32 12.05 -12.62
CA MET A 292 12.72 11.62 -12.56
C MET A 292 12.93 10.28 -13.27
N PHE A 293 12.02 9.32 -13.06
CA PHE A 293 12.09 8.00 -13.69
C PHE A 293 12.02 8.10 -15.21
N SER A 294 11.23 9.01 -15.76
CA SER A 294 11.13 9.25 -17.22
C SER A 294 12.46 9.73 -17.80
N MET A 295 13.14 10.65 -17.10
CA MET A 295 14.48 11.11 -17.48
C MET A 295 15.48 9.96 -17.45
N ILE A 296 15.55 9.23 -16.34
CA ILE A 296 16.45 8.07 -16.18
C ILE A 296 16.20 7.02 -17.27
N ASN A 297 14.94 6.66 -17.52
CA ASN A 297 14.56 5.68 -18.53
C ASN A 297 15.01 6.11 -19.95
N LEU A 298 14.86 7.38 -20.30
CA LEU A 298 15.36 7.89 -21.59
C LEU A 298 16.89 7.77 -21.68
N LEU A 299 17.61 8.19 -20.64
CA LEU A 299 19.07 8.14 -20.60
C LEU A 299 19.59 6.71 -20.73
N LEU A 300 19.04 5.75 -19.98
CA LEU A 300 19.47 4.36 -20.02
C LEU A 300 19.13 3.66 -21.33
N LYS A 301 18.10 4.09 -22.07
CA LYS A 301 17.82 3.56 -23.42
C LYS A 301 18.88 3.94 -24.45
N LYS A 302 19.51 5.10 -24.26
CA LYS A 302 20.46 5.70 -25.21
C LYS A 302 21.92 5.57 -24.77
N SER A 303 22.13 5.09 -23.54
CA SER A 303 23.43 4.95 -22.93
C SER A 303 23.77 3.47 -22.63
N PRO A 304 25.02 3.02 -22.85
CA PRO A 304 25.47 1.71 -22.42
C PRO A 304 25.58 1.54 -20.89
N CYS A 305 25.48 2.61 -20.09
CA CYS A 305 25.58 2.58 -18.62
C CYS A 305 24.66 1.54 -17.95
#